data_AF-A0A532V884-F1
#
_entry.id   AF-A0A532V884-F1
#
_cell.length_a   1.000
_cell.length_b   1.000
_cell.length_c   1.000
_cell.angle_alpha   90.00
_cell.angle_beta   90.00
_cell.angle_gamma   90.00
#
_symmetry.space_group_name_H-M   'P 1'
#
loop_
_entity.id
_entity.type
_entity.pdbx_description
1 polymer ?
#
loop_
_entity_poly.entity_id
_entity_poly.type
_entity_poly.pdbx_seq_one_letter_code
_entity_poly.pdbx_strand_id
1 'polypeptide(L)' 'MKTDIGKQVRERIAALLTAAFGLVAALTWNGAIRTIFTRIFGTAETVVGMLIYAVVVTIIAVIVTIIIARSVAKQA' A
#
# COMPACT_ATOMS: atom_id res chain seq x y z
N MET A 1 26.51 19.21 -22.03
CA MET A 1 25.35 19.85 -21.35
C MET A 1 23.98 19.49 -21.92
N LYS A 2 23.83 18.81 -23.08
CA LYS A 2 22.50 18.48 -23.66
C LYS A 2 21.91 17.11 -23.25
N THR A 3 22.68 16.25 -22.59
CA THR A 3 22.25 14.88 -22.21
C THR A 3 21.61 14.77 -20.82
N ASP A 4 21.78 15.77 -19.95
CA ASP A 4 21.26 15.73 -18.57
C ASP A 4 19.77 16.07 -18.45
N ILE A 5 19.25 16.96 -19.29
CA ILE A 5 17.84 17.41 -19.19
C ILE A 5 16.88 16.25 -19.53
N GLY A 6 17.14 15.52 -20.61
CA GLY A 6 16.30 14.37 -20.99
C GLY A 6 16.33 13.25 -19.95
N LYS A 7 17.47 13.05 -19.28
CA LYS A 7 17.59 12.10 -18.16
C LYS A 7 16.76 12.56 -16.95
N GLN A 8 16.93 13.81 -16.53
CA GLN A 8 16.16 14.38 -15.41
C GLN A 8 14.65 14.36 -15.65
N VAL A 9 14.19 14.69 -16.87
CA VAL A 9 12.77 14.64 -17.22
C VAL A 9 12.22 13.21 -17.09
N ARG A 10 12.94 12.21 -17.57
CA ARG A 10 12.53 10.79 -17.43
C ARG A 10 12.49 10.35 -15.98
N GLU A 11 13.48 10.72 -15.17
CA GLU A 11 13.50 10.42 -13.73
C GLU A 11 12.32 11.05 -13.00
N ARG A 12 11.99 12.32 -13.31
CA ARG A 12 10.83 12.99 -12.71
C ARG A 12 9.51 12.36 -13.15
N ILE A 13 9.36 12.02 -14.42
CA ILE A 13 8.17 11.31 -14.92
C ILE A 13 8.04 9.95 -14.23
N ALA A 14 9.13 9.19 -14.11
CA ALA A 14 9.12 7.90 -13.42
C ALA A 14 8.67 8.07 -11.96
N ALA A 15 9.21 9.04 -11.24
CA ALA A 15 8.81 9.32 -9.86
C ALA A 15 7.33 9.68 -9.72
N LEU A 16 6.81 10.54 -10.62
CA LEU A 16 5.39 10.91 -10.65
C LEU A 16 4.49 9.70 -10.94
N LEU A 17 4.87 8.85 -11.90
CA LEU A 17 4.14 7.63 -12.21
C LEU A 17 4.17 6.65 -11.04
N THR A 18 5.32 6.42 -10.42
CA THR A 18 5.45 5.56 -9.24
C THR A 18 4.58 6.05 -8.09
N ALA A 19 4.54 7.37 -7.84
CA ALA A 19 3.68 7.94 -6.82
C ALA A 19 2.19 7.77 -7.15
N ALA A 20 1.80 8.02 -8.41
CA ALA A 20 0.42 7.84 -8.87
C ALA A 20 -0.03 6.37 -8.75
N PHE A 21 0.81 5.41 -9.16
CA PHE A 21 0.53 3.99 -8.99
C PHE A 21 0.52 3.56 -7.53
N GLY A 22 1.39 4.14 -6.69
CA GLY A 22 1.36 3.93 -5.24
C GLY A 22 0.03 4.34 -4.62
N LEU A 23 -0.52 5.49 -5.05
CA LEU A 23 -1.84 5.96 -4.62
C LEU A 23 -2.96 5.02 -5.09
N VAL A 24 -2.96 4.64 -6.37
CA VAL A 24 -3.95 3.69 -6.91
C VAL A 24 -3.89 2.37 -6.17
N ALA A 25 -2.70 1.83 -5.93
CA ALA A 25 -2.50 0.59 -5.18
C ALA A 25 -3.06 0.70 -3.76
N ALA A 26 -2.78 1.79 -3.04
CA ALA A 26 -3.30 2.01 -1.69
C ALA A 26 -4.84 2.02 -1.66
N LEU A 27 -5.48 2.68 -2.62
CA LEU A 27 -6.94 2.72 -2.73
C LEU A 27 -7.54 1.35 -3.05
N THR A 28 -6.93 0.61 -3.98
CA THR A 28 -7.41 -0.74 -4.34
C THR A 28 -7.19 -1.74 -3.22
N TRP A 29 -6.08 -1.66 -2.47
CA TRP A 29 -5.81 -2.56 -1.34
C TRP A 29 -6.85 -2.38 -0.23
N ASN A 30 -7.27 -1.15 0.06
CA ASN A 30 -8.38 -0.91 1.00
C ASN A 30 -9.66 -1.63 0.56
N GLY A 31 -10.05 -1.47 -0.71
CA GLY A 31 -11.24 -2.15 -1.27
C GLY A 31 -11.11 -3.68 -1.29
N ALA A 32 -9.94 -4.20 -1.65
CA ALA A 32 -9.66 -5.63 -1.72
C ALA A 32 -9.74 -6.29 -0.33
N ILE A 33 -9.08 -5.71 0.67
CA ILE A 33 -9.09 -6.25 2.04
C ILE A 33 -10.51 -6.21 2.61
N ARG A 34 -11.26 -5.13 2.38
CA ARG A 34 -12.66 -5.04 2.79
C ARG A 34 -13.53 -6.11 2.13
N THR A 35 -13.35 -6.35 0.83
CA THR A 35 -14.11 -7.37 0.10
C THR A 35 -13.80 -8.77 0.62
N ILE A 36 -12.52 -9.10 0.83
CA ILE A 36 -12.09 -10.39 1.39
C ILE A 36 -12.67 -10.55 2.80
N PHE A 37 -12.58 -9.52 3.64
CA PHE A 37 -13.15 -9.54 4.98
C PHE A 37 -14.65 -9.83 4.93
N THR A 38 -15.41 -9.11 4.10
CA THR A 38 -16.86 -9.31 3.98
C THR A 38 -17.21 -10.72 3.51
N ARG A 39 -16.41 -11.31 2.62
CA ARG A 39 -16.60 -12.69 2.14
C ARG A 39 -16.37 -13.74 3.22
N ILE A 40 -15.45 -13.50 4.17
CA ILE A 40 -15.09 -14.47 5.21
C ILE A 40 -15.91 -14.27 6.48
N PHE A 41 -16.15 -13.02 6.89
CA PHE A 41 -16.71 -12.65 8.19
C PHE A 41 -18.14 -12.07 8.13
N GLY A 42 -18.72 -11.91 6.93
CA GLY A 42 -20.06 -11.33 6.77
C GLY A 42 -20.02 -9.81 6.65
N THR A 43 -20.75 -9.06 7.48
CA THR A 43 -20.84 -7.59 7.31
C THR A 43 -19.77 -6.84 8.09
N ALA A 44 -19.08 -5.91 7.41
CA ALA A 44 -18.19 -4.93 8.02
C ALA A 44 -18.90 -3.61 8.39
N GLU A 45 -20.24 -3.55 8.35
CA GLU A 45 -21.02 -2.32 8.56
C GLU A 45 -21.54 -2.17 9.98
N THR A 46 -21.57 -3.27 10.74
CA THR A 46 -21.82 -3.18 12.18
C THR A 46 -20.60 -2.62 12.89
N VAL A 47 -20.79 -1.91 14.01
CA VAL A 47 -19.68 -1.37 14.82
C VAL A 47 -18.67 -2.46 15.18
N VAL A 48 -19.16 -3.64 15.57
CA VAL A 48 -18.32 -4.81 15.87
C VAL A 48 -17.55 -5.27 14.62
N GLY A 49 -18.20 -5.36 13.47
CA GLY A 49 -17.55 -5.71 12.20
C GLY A 49 -16.46 -4.72 11.80
N MET A 50 -16.69 -3.41 11.99
CA MET A 50 -15.69 -2.36 11.73
C MET A 50 -14.48 -2.49 12.66
N LEU A 51 -14.71 -2.79 13.95
CA LEU A 51 -13.63 -2.98 14.92
C LEU A 51 -12.77 -4.20 14.57
N ILE A 52 -13.39 -5.33 14.23
CA ILE A 52 -12.66 -6.53 13.81
C ILE A 52 -11.88 -6.25 12.53
N TYR A 53 -12.50 -5.62 11.53
CA TYR A 53 -11.84 -5.22 10.29
C TYR A 53 -10.60 -4.34 10.57
N ALA A 54 -10.74 -3.32 11.40
CA ALA A 54 -9.64 -2.41 11.74
C ALA A 54 -8.46 -3.13 12.41
N VAL A 55 -8.74 -4.04 13.35
CA VAL A 55 -7.69 -4.83 14.02
C VAL A 55 -6.98 -5.74 13.04
N VAL A 56 -7.71 -6.47 12.20
CA VAL A 56 -7.13 -7.38 11.19
C VAL A 56 -6.23 -6.62 10.21
N VAL A 57 -6.72 -5.49 9.67
CA VAL A 57 -5.93 -4.65 8.74
C VAL A 57 -4.68 -4.12 9.42
N THR A 58 -4.77 -3.70 10.68
CA THR A 58 -3.63 -3.18 11.44
C THR A 58 -2.57 -4.25 11.67
N ILE A 59 -2.96 -5.47 12.03
CA ILE A 59 -2.02 -6.59 12.20
C ILE A 59 -1.31 -6.88 10.88
N ILE A 60 -2.04 -6.96 9.76
CA ILE A 60 -1.46 -7.17 8.43
C ILE A 60 -0.47 -6.04 8.09
N ALA A 61 -0.86 -4.78 8.30
CA ALA A 61 -0.02 -3.63 8.03
C ALA A 61 1.29 -3.69 8.84
N VAL A 62 1.23 -3.96 10.14
CA VAL A 62 2.41 -4.09 11.01
C VAL A 62 3.34 -5.21 10.53
N ILE A 63 2.82 -6.38 10.20
CA ILE A 63 3.62 -7.50 9.69
C ILE A 63 4.35 -7.09 8.39
N VAL A 64 3.62 -6.50 7.44
CA VAL A 64 4.19 -6.06 6.17
C VAL A 64 5.25 -4.97 6.40
N THR A 65 4.99 -4.00 7.28
CA THR A 65 5.95 -2.95 7.64
C THR A 65 7.23 -3.54 8.24
N ILE A 66 7.12 -4.53 9.14
CA ILE A 66 8.29 -5.20 9.72
C ILE A 66 9.09 -5.95 8.64
N ILE A 67 8.42 -6.66 7.73
CA ILE A 67 9.08 -7.39 6.62
C ILE A 67 9.84 -6.42 5.72
N ILE A 68 9.21 -5.30 5.34
CA ILE A 68 9.84 -4.26 4.52
C ILE A 68 11.03 -3.65 5.25
N ALA A 69 10.86 -3.26 6.52
CA ALA A 69 11.92 -2.67 7.33
C ALA A 69 13.14 -3.60 7.43
N ARG A 70 12.92 -4.91 7.66
CA ARG A 70 14.00 -5.91 7.70
C ARG A 70 14.67 -6.09 6.33
N SER A 71 13.90 -6.03 5.25
CA SER A 71 14.43 -6.16 3.88
C SER A 71 15.32 -4.98 3.50
N VAL A 72 14.97 -3.77 3.94
CA VAL A 72 15.80 -2.57 3.74
C VAL A 72 17.04 -2.62 4.63
N ALA A 73 16.89 -2.96 5.91
CA ALA A 73 18.02 -3.04 6.85
C ALA A 73 19.06 -4.10 6.45
N LYS A 74 18.66 -5.18 5.78
CA LYS A 74 19.58 -6.20 5.26
C LYS A 74 20.43 -5.72 4.07
N GLN A 75 20.01 -4.66 3.38
CA GLN A 75 20.69 -4.13 2.19
C GLN A 75 21.59 -2.91 2.50
N ALA A 76 21.58 -2.42 3.73
CA ALA A 76 22.46 -1.37 4.24
C ALA A 76 23.69 -2.01 4.92
#